data_AF-A0A2D7HYB3-F1
#
_entry.id   AF-A0A2D7HYB3-F1
#
_cell.length_a   1.000
_cell.length_b   1.000
_cell.length_c   1.000
_cell.angle_alpha   90.00
_cell.angle_beta   90.00
_cell.angle_gamma   90.00
#
_symmetry.space_group_name_H-M   'P 1'
#
loop_
_entity.id
_entity.type
_entity.pdbx_description
1 polymer ?
#
loop_
_entity_poly.entity_id
_entity_poly.type
_entity_poly.pdbx_seq_one_letter_code
_entity_poly.pdbx_strand_id
1 'polypeptide(L)'
;LVTHSPDNEACDNGLYCDGVEVCDPVLDCQSGVAPSIEDGVGCTVGACDEVSDVVTHSPDNGACDNGLYCDGVEVCDPVLDCQSGVAPSTEDGVGCTVDTCDEVNDLVMHTADDGACSNGLYCDGLEVCDPMLDCQSGSAVLADDGVPCTIDSCDESAGGVLHVPDDASCDDLDPCTADLCDALLGCQNEVIAGCIAEVPLSDGLSRLLLIALLLLTGGAGLWSRWGRVHVS
;
A
#
# COMPACT_ATOMS: atom_id res chain seq x y z
N LEU A 1 -92.37 28.48 -34.22
CA LEU A 1 -91.62 28.11 -33.01
C LEU A 1 -90.17 28.50 -33.29
N VAL A 2 -89.56 29.38 -32.51
CA VAL A 2 -88.11 29.63 -32.59
C VAL A 2 -87.45 28.54 -31.75
N THR A 3 -86.59 27.73 -32.35
CA THR A 3 -85.77 26.75 -31.63
C THR A 3 -84.42 27.40 -31.35
N HIS A 4 -84.12 27.61 -30.07
CA HIS A 4 -82.77 27.99 -29.64
C HIS A 4 -81.96 26.70 -29.51
N SER A 5 -80.84 26.63 -30.22
CA SER A 5 -79.83 25.58 -30.01
C SER A 5 -78.69 26.18 -29.20
N PRO A 6 -78.11 25.42 -28.26
CA PRO A 6 -76.89 25.83 -27.58
C PRO A 6 -75.76 26.03 -28.60
N ASP A 7 -74.94 27.05 -28.37
CA ASP A 7 -73.81 27.42 -29.21
C ASP A 7 -72.55 27.50 -28.33
N ASN A 8 -71.69 26.48 -28.43
CA ASN A 8 -70.48 26.41 -27.61
C ASN A 8 -69.44 27.46 -28.04
N GLU A 9 -69.43 27.89 -29.31
CA GLU A 9 -68.49 28.91 -29.80
C GLU A 9 -68.79 30.28 -29.18
N ALA A 10 -70.05 30.51 -28.76
CA ALA A 10 -70.43 31.71 -28.03
C ALA A 10 -69.95 31.71 -26.56
N CYS A 11 -69.56 30.54 -26.02
CA CYS A 11 -69.05 30.38 -24.67
C CYS A 11 -67.52 30.28 -24.59
N ASP A 12 -66.85 30.08 -25.73
CA ASP A 12 -65.39 29.99 -25.83
C ASP A 12 -64.75 31.31 -25.40
N ASN A 13 -63.96 31.27 -24.32
CA ASN A 13 -63.28 32.44 -23.78
C ASN A 13 -61.89 32.67 -24.42
N GLY A 14 -61.44 31.76 -25.29
CA GLY A 14 -60.15 31.77 -25.97
C GLY A 14 -58.96 31.35 -25.10
N LEU A 15 -59.19 30.75 -23.93
CA LEU A 15 -58.17 30.13 -23.09
C LEU A 15 -58.22 28.62 -23.27
N TYR A 16 -57.05 28.04 -23.51
CA TYR A 16 -56.91 26.61 -23.71
C TYR A 16 -56.78 25.86 -22.38
N CYS A 17 -56.08 26.45 -21.39
CA CYS A 17 -55.73 25.75 -20.16
C CYS A 17 -56.83 25.67 -19.11
N ASP A 18 -57.94 26.40 -19.22
CA ASP A 18 -59.15 26.17 -18.41
C ASP A 18 -60.16 25.22 -19.10
N GLY A 19 -59.91 24.88 -20.36
CA GLY A 19 -60.59 23.86 -21.13
C GLY A 19 -61.83 24.37 -21.85
N VAL A 20 -62.23 23.65 -22.90
CA VAL A 20 -63.32 24.04 -23.80
C VAL A 20 -64.66 24.18 -23.08
N GLU A 21 -65.26 25.36 -23.14
CA GLU A 21 -66.56 25.65 -22.56
C GLU A 21 -67.71 25.00 -23.32
N VAL A 22 -68.74 24.65 -22.58
CA VAL A 22 -69.97 24.07 -23.13
C VAL A 22 -71.15 24.94 -22.76
N CYS A 23 -71.95 25.30 -23.77
CA CYS A 23 -73.19 26.03 -23.58
C CYS A 23 -74.27 25.08 -23.04
N ASP A 24 -74.64 25.24 -21.77
CA ASP A 24 -75.78 24.52 -21.21
C ASP A 24 -77.08 25.32 -21.44
N PRO A 25 -78.14 24.73 -22.03
CA PRO A 25 -79.40 25.43 -22.33
C PRO A 25 -80.14 26.01 -21.12
N VAL A 26 -79.76 25.63 -19.90
CA VAL A 26 -80.41 26.03 -18.63
C VAL A 26 -79.43 26.75 -17.71
N LEU A 27 -78.18 26.29 -17.63
CA LEU A 27 -77.16 26.78 -16.70
C LEU A 27 -76.21 27.82 -17.30
N ASP A 28 -76.38 28.17 -18.58
CA ASP A 28 -75.51 29.09 -19.34
C ASP A 28 -74.10 28.49 -19.57
N CYS A 29 -73.13 29.28 -20.03
CA CYS A 29 -71.76 28.83 -20.28
C CYS A 29 -71.13 28.15 -19.06
N GLN A 30 -70.80 26.87 -19.21
CA GLN A 30 -70.09 26.10 -18.20
C GLN A 30 -68.59 26.10 -18.55
N SER A 31 -67.75 26.38 -17.54
CA SER A 31 -66.30 26.23 -17.66
C SER A 31 -65.94 24.81 -18.10
N GLY A 32 -64.94 24.71 -18.97
CA GLY A 32 -64.42 23.43 -19.41
C GLY A 32 -63.63 22.69 -18.33
N VAL A 33 -63.03 21.58 -18.75
CA VAL A 33 -62.08 20.82 -17.94
C VAL A 33 -60.70 21.06 -18.53
N ALA A 34 -59.81 21.66 -17.73
CA ALA A 34 -58.41 21.88 -18.07
C ALA A 34 -57.75 20.59 -18.59
N PRO A 35 -56.87 20.68 -19.61
CA PRO A 35 -56.09 19.54 -20.05
C PRO A 35 -55.20 19.01 -18.91
N SER A 36 -54.99 17.69 -18.86
CA SER A 36 -54.08 17.08 -17.90
C SER A 36 -52.65 17.54 -18.18
N ILE A 37 -51.94 17.98 -17.14
CA ILE A 37 -50.50 18.30 -17.18
C ILE A 37 -49.62 17.12 -16.79
N GLU A 38 -50.22 16.01 -16.36
CA GLU A 38 -49.51 14.78 -16.04
C GLU A 38 -49.39 13.90 -17.28
N ASP A 39 -48.17 13.52 -17.65
CA ASP A 39 -47.87 12.59 -18.74
C ASP A 39 -47.64 11.14 -18.24
N GLY A 40 -47.66 10.94 -16.92
CA GLY A 40 -47.42 9.65 -16.28
C GLY A 40 -45.94 9.34 -16.01
N VAL A 41 -45.04 10.30 -16.19
CA VAL A 41 -43.63 10.22 -15.81
C VAL A 41 -43.42 11.03 -14.54
N GLY A 42 -42.96 10.40 -13.46
CA GLY A 42 -42.91 11.03 -12.13
C GLY A 42 -41.96 12.22 -12.02
N CYS A 43 -40.96 12.29 -12.89
CA CYS A 43 -39.91 13.32 -12.87
C CYS A 43 -40.08 14.45 -13.91
N THR A 44 -41.17 14.46 -14.68
CA THR A 44 -41.43 15.57 -15.61
C THR A 44 -42.33 16.61 -14.96
N VAL A 45 -42.07 17.88 -15.27
CA VAL A 45 -42.91 18.99 -14.85
C VAL A 45 -43.76 19.42 -16.03
N GLY A 46 -45.08 19.21 -15.89
CA GLY A 46 -46.08 19.66 -16.84
C GLY A 46 -46.37 21.15 -16.72
N ALA A 47 -46.49 21.83 -17.85
CA ALA A 47 -46.90 23.23 -17.94
C ALA A 47 -47.84 23.42 -19.13
N CYS A 48 -48.94 24.14 -18.91
CA CYS A 48 -49.86 24.52 -19.96
C CYS A 48 -49.54 25.93 -20.47
N ASP A 49 -49.31 26.06 -21.78
CA ASP A 49 -48.99 27.31 -22.47
C ASP A 49 -50.21 27.81 -23.25
N GLU A 50 -50.81 28.90 -22.76
CA GLU A 50 -51.97 29.59 -23.36
C GLU A 50 -51.64 30.36 -24.64
N VAL A 51 -50.36 30.62 -24.93
CA VAL A 51 -49.97 31.32 -26.17
C VAL A 51 -49.91 30.34 -27.34
N SER A 52 -49.52 29.10 -27.05
CA SER A 52 -49.29 28.06 -28.05
C SER A 52 -50.39 26.98 -28.03
N ASP A 53 -51.38 27.11 -27.15
CA ASP A 53 -52.47 26.16 -26.89
C ASP A 53 -51.99 24.71 -26.74
N VAL A 54 -50.96 24.51 -25.91
CA VAL A 54 -50.31 23.22 -25.77
C VAL A 54 -49.87 22.94 -24.33
N VAL A 55 -49.92 21.66 -23.94
CA VAL A 55 -49.27 21.17 -22.73
C VAL A 55 -47.87 20.68 -23.06
N THR A 56 -46.89 21.15 -22.30
CA THR A 56 -45.48 20.78 -22.40
C THR A 56 -45.04 20.04 -21.15
N HIS A 57 -44.12 19.09 -21.30
CA HIS A 57 -43.55 18.34 -20.18
C HIS A 57 -42.03 18.47 -20.27
N SER A 58 -41.42 19.01 -19.22
CA SER A 58 -39.97 19.21 -19.16
C SER A 58 -39.37 18.30 -18.10
N PRO A 59 -38.34 17.50 -18.42
CA PRO A 59 -37.62 16.70 -17.43
C PRO A 59 -37.05 17.56 -16.30
N ASP A 60 -37.21 17.12 -15.05
CA ASP A 60 -36.60 17.70 -13.87
C ASP A 60 -35.77 16.64 -13.14
N ASN A 61 -34.44 16.71 -13.28
CA ASN A 61 -33.54 15.77 -12.61
C ASN A 61 -33.59 15.89 -11.08
N GLY A 62 -33.91 17.08 -10.55
CA GLY A 62 -34.03 17.28 -9.11
C GLY A 62 -35.21 16.52 -8.49
N ALA A 63 -36.20 16.15 -9.30
CA ALA A 63 -37.28 15.27 -8.85
C ALA A 63 -36.83 13.81 -8.66
N CYS A 64 -35.68 13.42 -9.24
CA CYS A 64 -35.11 12.08 -9.13
C CYS A 64 -34.01 11.94 -8.07
N ASP A 65 -33.53 13.05 -7.52
CA ASP A 65 -32.44 13.07 -6.54
C ASP A 65 -32.86 12.34 -5.26
N ASN A 66 -32.21 11.20 -4.99
CA ASN A 66 -32.47 10.40 -3.80
C ASN A 66 -31.62 10.83 -2.58
N GLY A 67 -30.70 11.79 -2.77
CA GLY A 67 -29.78 12.31 -1.77
C GLY A 67 -28.58 11.41 -1.47
N LEU A 68 -28.29 10.41 -2.31
CA LEU A 68 -27.10 9.56 -2.25
C LEU A 68 -26.12 10.01 -3.32
N TYR A 69 -24.87 10.19 -2.92
CA TYR A 69 -23.79 10.59 -3.80
C TYR A 69 -23.12 9.38 -4.46
N CYS A 70 -22.99 8.26 -3.73
CA CYS A 70 -22.18 7.14 -4.19
C CYS A 70 -22.88 6.20 -5.18
N ASP A 71 -24.19 6.31 -5.41
CA ASP A 71 -24.88 5.67 -6.55
C ASP A 71 -24.96 6.57 -7.79
N GLY A 72 -24.61 7.85 -7.62
CA GLY A 72 -24.45 8.83 -8.67
C GLY A 72 -25.73 9.58 -9.01
N VAL A 73 -25.56 10.77 -9.60
CA VAL A 73 -26.65 11.71 -9.88
C VAL A 73 -27.67 11.10 -10.83
N GLU A 74 -28.92 11.03 -10.40
CA GLU A 74 -30.04 10.55 -11.21
C GLU A 74 -30.45 11.55 -12.28
N VAL A 75 -30.98 11.01 -13.37
CA VAL A 75 -31.43 11.78 -14.51
C VAL A 75 -32.86 11.41 -14.81
N CYS A 76 -33.69 12.43 -15.05
CA CYS A 76 -35.04 12.23 -15.51
C CYS A 76 -35.02 11.85 -16.99
N ASP A 77 -35.50 10.64 -17.31
CA ASP A 77 -35.82 10.27 -18.68
C ASP A 77 -37.29 10.64 -18.96
N PRO A 78 -37.59 11.41 -20.02
CA PRO A 78 -38.95 11.87 -20.34
C PRO A 78 -39.94 10.75 -20.70
N VAL A 79 -39.51 9.49 -20.74
CA VAL A 79 -40.34 8.34 -21.07
C VAL A 79 -40.21 7.24 -20.03
N LEU A 80 -38.99 6.98 -19.56
CA LEU A 80 -38.67 5.86 -18.67
C LEU A 80 -38.65 6.24 -17.18
N ASP A 81 -38.96 7.50 -16.85
CA ASP A 81 -38.90 8.05 -15.48
C ASP A 81 -37.47 8.11 -14.93
N CYS A 82 -37.31 8.31 -13.62
CA CYS A 82 -36.01 8.42 -12.98
C CYS A 82 -35.07 7.25 -13.30
N GLN A 83 -33.94 7.58 -13.91
CA GLN A 83 -32.86 6.65 -14.16
C GLN A 83 -31.77 6.84 -13.12
N SER A 84 -31.30 5.72 -12.55
CA SER A 84 -30.16 5.71 -11.65
C SER A 84 -28.92 6.31 -12.33
N GLY A 85 -28.13 7.06 -11.55
CA GLY A 85 -26.89 7.62 -12.01
C GLY A 85 -25.77 6.60 -12.19
N VAL A 86 -24.58 7.13 -12.47
CA VAL A 86 -23.34 6.37 -12.46
C VAL A 86 -22.53 6.81 -11.26
N ALA A 87 -22.27 5.86 -10.36
CA ALA A 87 -21.42 6.05 -9.19
C ALA A 87 -20.07 6.69 -9.56
N PRO A 88 -19.52 7.58 -8.70
CA PRO A 88 -18.17 8.07 -8.86
C PRO A 88 -17.16 6.92 -8.78
N SER A 89 -16.06 7.03 -9.52
CA SER A 89 -14.95 6.07 -9.41
C SER A 89 -14.34 6.16 -8.03
N THR A 90 -14.31 5.04 -7.30
CA THR A 90 -13.66 4.95 -5.98
C THR A 90 -12.17 4.67 -6.07
N GLU A 91 -11.70 4.10 -7.16
CA GLU A 91 -10.29 3.70 -7.30
C GLU A 91 -9.40 4.91 -7.63
N ASP A 92 -8.34 5.13 -6.85
CA ASP A 92 -7.28 6.10 -7.16
C ASP A 92 -6.12 5.50 -7.97
N GLY A 93 -6.08 4.17 -8.07
CA GLY A 93 -5.03 3.43 -8.76
C GLY A 93 -3.79 3.15 -7.92
N VAL A 94 -3.85 3.38 -6.61
CA VAL A 94 -2.81 3.03 -5.64
C VAL A 94 -3.24 1.74 -4.94
N GLY A 95 -2.43 0.69 -5.01
CA GLY A 95 -2.85 -0.65 -4.54
C GLY A 95 -2.97 -0.77 -3.02
N CYS A 96 -2.30 0.11 -2.28
CA CYS A 96 -2.25 0.09 -0.81
C CYS A 96 -3.19 1.08 -0.12
N THR A 97 -4.02 1.80 -0.87
CA THR A 97 -5.05 2.67 -0.30
C THR A 97 -6.35 1.89 -0.11
N VAL A 98 -7.06 2.23 0.96
CA VAL A 98 -8.44 1.83 1.19
C VAL A 98 -9.33 2.90 0.58
N ASP A 99 -9.94 2.51 -0.54
CA ASP A 99 -10.79 3.35 -1.37
C ASP A 99 -12.25 3.22 -0.94
N THR A 100 -12.84 4.34 -0.54
CA THR A 100 -14.20 4.38 -0.01
C THR A 100 -14.96 5.58 -0.54
N CYS A 101 -16.28 5.43 -0.67
CA CYS A 101 -17.18 6.54 -0.94
C CYS A 101 -17.96 6.88 0.33
N ASP A 102 -17.87 8.13 0.77
CA ASP A 102 -18.50 8.65 1.99
C ASP A 102 -19.77 9.44 1.63
N GLU A 103 -20.93 8.83 1.86
CA GLU A 103 -22.25 9.42 1.65
C GLU A 103 -22.60 10.56 2.62
N VAL A 104 -21.88 10.69 3.74
CA VAL A 104 -22.18 11.75 4.72
C VAL A 104 -21.56 13.06 4.27
N ASN A 105 -20.43 13.00 3.57
CA ASN A 105 -19.66 14.15 3.14
C ASN A 105 -19.62 14.32 1.60
N ASP A 106 -20.36 13.50 0.86
CA ASP A 106 -20.45 13.47 -0.60
C ASP A 106 -19.08 13.48 -1.28
N LEU A 107 -18.19 12.59 -0.84
CA LEU A 107 -16.82 12.55 -1.33
C LEU A 107 -16.26 11.13 -1.41
N VAL A 108 -15.29 10.96 -2.31
CA VAL A 108 -14.46 9.76 -2.38
C VAL A 108 -13.23 9.97 -1.50
N MET A 109 -12.92 9.00 -0.63
CA MET A 109 -11.77 8.99 0.24
C MET A 109 -10.82 7.87 -0.13
N HIS A 110 -9.53 8.20 -0.11
CA HIS A 110 -8.43 7.26 -0.27
C HIS A 110 -7.55 7.36 0.96
N THR A 111 -7.52 6.30 1.76
CA THR A 111 -6.76 6.27 3.02
C THR A 111 -5.65 5.24 2.91
N ALA A 112 -4.40 5.65 3.08
CA ALA A 112 -3.26 4.72 3.08
C ALA A 112 -3.40 3.64 4.16
N ASP A 113 -3.14 2.40 3.79
CA ASP A 113 -3.05 1.23 4.67
C ASP A 113 -1.70 0.53 4.50
N ASP A 114 -0.77 0.82 5.42
CA ASP A 114 0.57 0.21 5.43
C ASP A 114 0.50 -1.33 5.52
N GLY A 115 -0.55 -1.87 6.16
CA GLY A 115 -0.74 -3.31 6.28
C GLY A 115 -0.98 -4.00 4.94
N ALA A 116 -1.54 -3.28 3.96
CA ALA A 116 -1.72 -3.79 2.60
C ALA A 116 -0.38 -3.99 1.86
N CYS A 117 0.69 -3.31 2.30
CA CYS A 117 2.01 -3.41 1.70
C CYS A 117 2.91 -4.49 2.29
N SER A 118 2.53 -5.09 3.42
CA SER A 118 3.41 -6.02 4.12
C SER A 118 3.65 -7.30 3.31
N ASN A 119 4.93 -7.60 3.04
CA ASN A 119 5.34 -8.84 2.40
C ASN A 119 5.56 -10.00 3.41
N GLY A 120 5.44 -9.69 4.72
CA GLY A 120 5.61 -10.64 5.82
C GLY A 120 7.06 -10.94 6.21
N LEU A 121 8.03 -10.22 5.65
CA LEU A 121 9.44 -10.28 6.01
C LEU A 121 9.75 -9.18 7.03
N TYR A 122 10.50 -9.56 8.06
CA TYR A 122 10.93 -8.66 9.13
C TYR A 122 12.24 -7.96 8.76
N CYS A 123 13.17 -8.66 8.10
CA CYS A 123 14.54 -8.19 7.97
C CYS A 123 14.74 -7.12 6.90
N ASP A 124 13.86 -7.01 5.90
CA ASP A 124 13.86 -5.91 4.92
C ASP A 124 13.10 -4.66 5.44
N GLY A 125 12.49 -4.77 6.61
CA GLY A 125 11.86 -3.67 7.34
C GLY A 125 10.42 -3.41 6.93
N LEU A 126 9.74 -2.59 7.72
CA LEU A 126 8.31 -2.30 7.52
C LEU A 126 8.08 -1.51 6.23
N GLU A 127 7.23 -2.05 5.37
CA GLU A 127 6.72 -1.37 4.20
C GLU A 127 5.65 -0.36 4.58
N VAL A 128 5.62 0.74 3.84
CA VAL A 128 4.72 1.87 4.10
C VAL A 128 3.98 2.18 2.82
N CYS A 129 2.69 2.45 2.94
CA CYS A 129 1.89 2.89 1.83
C CYS A 129 2.14 4.38 1.57
N ASP A 130 2.64 4.69 0.37
CA ASP A 130 2.64 6.06 -0.12
C ASP A 130 1.34 6.32 -0.91
N PRO A 131 0.52 7.33 -0.54
CA PRO A 131 -0.75 7.62 -1.21
C PRO A 131 -0.67 8.01 -2.69
N MET A 132 0.52 8.09 -3.29
CA MET A 132 0.72 8.41 -4.71
C MET A 132 1.65 7.42 -5.42
N LEU A 133 2.62 6.86 -4.71
CA LEU A 133 3.66 6.00 -5.26
C LEU A 133 3.45 4.52 -4.96
N ASP A 134 2.36 4.16 -4.28
CA ASP A 134 2.04 2.79 -3.87
C ASP A 134 3.03 2.27 -2.82
N CYS A 135 3.04 0.96 -2.57
CA CYS A 135 3.89 0.34 -1.57
C CYS A 135 5.38 0.68 -1.72
N GLN A 136 5.92 1.31 -0.69
CA GLN A 136 7.33 1.60 -0.57
C GLN A 136 7.99 0.55 0.32
N SER A 137 9.10 0.01 -0.16
CA SER A 137 9.92 -0.93 0.61
C SER A 137 10.48 -0.26 1.87
N GLY A 138 10.50 -1.02 2.96
CA GLY A 138 11.14 -0.61 4.20
C GLY A 138 12.65 -0.45 4.11
N SER A 139 13.24 -0.06 5.24
CA SER A 139 14.69 -0.09 5.43
C SER A 139 15.08 -1.34 6.18
N ALA A 140 16.03 -2.10 5.62
CA ALA A 140 16.51 -3.33 6.21
C ALA A 140 16.97 -3.13 7.66
N VAL A 141 16.62 -4.09 8.52
CA VAL A 141 16.98 -4.10 9.93
C VAL A 141 18.49 -4.27 10.06
N LEU A 142 19.12 -3.39 10.84
CA LEU A 142 20.54 -3.50 11.15
C LEU A 142 20.75 -4.66 12.13
N ALA A 143 21.45 -5.70 11.68
CA ALA A 143 21.71 -6.88 12.49
C ALA A 143 22.94 -6.75 13.41
N ASP A 144 23.88 -5.88 13.06
CA ASP A 144 25.15 -5.70 13.79
C ASP A 144 24.92 -5.04 15.15
N ASP A 145 25.34 -5.71 16.23
CA ASP A 145 25.23 -5.20 17.61
C ASP A 145 26.48 -4.44 18.08
N GLY A 146 27.51 -4.38 17.24
CA GLY A 146 28.78 -3.73 17.51
C GLY A 146 29.78 -4.55 18.32
N VAL A 147 29.50 -5.83 18.60
CA VAL A 147 30.40 -6.74 19.32
C VAL A 147 31.19 -7.59 18.30
N PRO A 148 32.51 -7.40 18.14
CA PRO A 148 33.25 -8.03 17.02
C PRO A 148 33.32 -9.56 17.03
N CYS A 149 33.01 -10.20 18.15
CA CYS A 149 33.06 -11.66 18.30
C CYS A 149 31.69 -12.33 18.22
N THR A 150 30.62 -11.58 17.96
CA THR A 150 29.30 -12.15 17.68
C THR A 150 29.14 -12.39 16.18
N ILE A 151 28.42 -13.46 15.85
CA ILE A 151 27.90 -13.71 14.52
C ILE A 151 26.49 -13.15 14.50
N ASP A 152 26.34 -12.02 13.81
CA ASP A 152 25.09 -11.28 13.73
C ASP A 152 24.29 -11.68 12.50
N SER A 153 23.00 -11.90 12.70
CA SER A 153 22.10 -12.29 11.62
C SER A 153 20.68 -11.82 11.90
N CYS A 154 19.94 -11.50 10.85
CA CYS A 154 18.50 -11.30 10.96
C CYS A 154 17.77 -12.59 10.61
N ASP A 155 16.88 -13.03 11.49
CA ASP A 155 16.13 -14.29 11.39
C ASP A 155 14.64 -13.99 11.16
N GLU A 156 14.17 -14.29 9.95
CA GLU A 156 12.78 -14.15 9.53
C GLU A 156 11.82 -15.06 10.32
N SER A 157 12.26 -16.26 10.71
CA SER A 157 11.43 -17.21 11.45
C SER A 157 11.24 -16.79 12.90
N ALA A 158 12.24 -16.13 13.49
CA ALA A 158 12.16 -15.55 14.81
C ALA A 158 11.49 -14.17 14.82
N GLY A 159 11.42 -13.49 13.66
CA GLY A 159 10.94 -12.11 13.55
C GLY A 159 11.84 -11.13 14.29
N GLY A 160 13.16 -11.32 14.21
CA GLY A 160 14.11 -10.58 15.02
C GLY A 160 15.56 -10.73 14.57
N VAL A 161 16.43 -10.02 15.27
CA VAL A 161 17.89 -10.14 15.10
C VAL A 161 18.45 -11.10 16.13
N LEU A 162 19.40 -11.94 15.70
CA LEU A 162 20.15 -12.88 16.49
C LEU A 162 21.64 -12.52 16.48
N HIS A 163 22.23 -12.45 17.67
CA HIS A 163 23.67 -12.29 17.87
C HIS A 163 24.19 -13.53 18.61
N VAL A 164 24.99 -14.35 17.95
CA VAL A 164 25.52 -15.60 18.52
C VAL A 164 27.00 -15.42 18.84
N PRO A 165 27.43 -15.54 20.12
CA PRO A 165 28.85 -15.50 20.47
C PRO A 165 29.65 -16.58 19.74
N ASP A 166 30.81 -16.19 19.19
CA ASP A 166 31.78 -17.09 18.56
C ASP A 166 33.16 -16.94 19.20
N ASP A 167 33.47 -17.85 20.12
CA ASP A 167 34.75 -17.89 20.85
C ASP A 167 35.95 -18.00 19.90
N ALA A 168 35.79 -18.64 18.73
CA ALA A 168 36.88 -18.79 17.76
C ALA A 168 37.33 -17.46 17.16
N SER A 169 36.46 -16.44 17.17
CA SER A 169 36.80 -15.08 16.74
C SER A 169 37.68 -14.32 17.75
N CYS A 170 37.87 -14.86 18.96
CA CYS A 170 38.69 -14.26 20.03
C CYS A 170 40.07 -14.90 20.21
N ASP A 171 40.42 -15.95 19.46
CA ASP A 171 41.70 -16.67 19.55
C ASP A 171 42.89 -15.71 19.40
N ASP A 172 43.65 -15.52 20.49
CA ASP A 172 44.84 -14.67 20.52
C ASP A 172 46.16 -15.43 20.26
N LEU A 173 46.03 -16.71 19.91
CA LEU A 173 47.11 -17.65 19.67
C LEU A 173 47.97 -17.97 20.90
N ASP A 174 47.59 -17.54 22.11
CA ASP A 174 48.21 -17.99 23.35
C ASP A 174 47.50 -19.26 23.87
N PRO A 175 48.16 -20.44 23.85
CA PRO A 175 47.54 -21.66 24.36
C PRO A 175 47.29 -21.65 25.87
N CYS A 176 47.75 -20.62 26.59
CA CYS A 176 47.52 -20.41 28.01
C CYS A 176 46.43 -19.39 28.36
N THR A 177 45.69 -18.89 27.38
CA THR A 177 44.45 -18.14 27.58
C THR A 177 43.24 -19.01 27.23
N ALA A 178 42.13 -18.77 27.92
CA ALA A 178 40.81 -19.18 27.49
C ALA A 178 40.17 -17.99 26.79
N ASP A 179 40.05 -18.08 25.48
CA ASP A 179 39.51 -17.01 24.63
C ASP A 179 38.00 -17.25 24.46
N LEU A 180 37.21 -16.40 25.10
CA LEU A 180 35.75 -16.50 25.16
C LEU A 180 35.13 -15.23 24.62
N CYS A 181 34.07 -15.36 23.84
CA CYS A 181 33.26 -14.24 23.42
C CYS A 181 32.18 -13.95 24.46
N ASP A 182 32.23 -12.77 25.07
CA ASP A 182 31.11 -12.22 25.83
C ASP A 182 30.20 -11.42 24.90
N ALA A 183 28.91 -11.77 24.88
CA ALA A 183 27.90 -11.17 24.00
C ALA A 183 27.65 -9.66 24.20
N LEU A 184 28.24 -9.04 25.24
CA LEU A 184 28.10 -7.61 25.53
C LEU A 184 29.44 -6.89 25.62
N LEU A 185 30.47 -7.59 26.12
CA LEU A 185 31.78 -7.01 26.40
C LEU A 185 32.81 -7.30 25.29
N GLY A 186 32.55 -8.26 24.42
CA GLY A 186 33.46 -8.69 23.37
C GLY A 186 34.44 -9.77 23.83
N CYS A 187 35.62 -9.81 23.24
CA CYS A 187 36.60 -10.86 23.52
C CYS A 187 37.20 -10.76 24.92
N GLN A 188 37.14 -11.88 25.62
CA GLN A 188 37.68 -12.06 26.97
C GLN A 188 38.73 -13.17 26.94
N ASN A 189 39.99 -12.80 27.19
CA ASN A 189 41.11 -13.76 27.19
C ASN A 189 41.56 -13.96 28.64
N GLU A 190 41.09 -15.04 29.27
CA GLU A 190 41.39 -15.33 30.67
C GLU A 190 42.57 -16.29 30.83
N VAL A 191 43.56 -15.92 31.65
CA VAL A 191 44.75 -16.76 31.86
C VAL A 191 44.39 -18.07 32.56
N ILE A 192 44.78 -19.19 31.98
CA ILE A 192 44.58 -20.53 32.54
C ILE A 192 45.62 -20.78 33.66
N ALA A 193 45.13 -20.89 34.89
CA ALA A 193 45.98 -21.08 36.05
C ALA A 193 46.83 -22.37 35.96
N GLY A 194 48.16 -22.22 36.07
CA GLY A 194 49.10 -23.34 35.99
C GLY A 194 49.43 -23.78 34.57
N CYS A 195 48.96 -23.05 33.54
CA CYS A 195 49.40 -23.28 32.17
C CYS A 195 50.86 -22.85 31.99
N ILE A 196 51.63 -23.70 31.31
CA ILE A 196 53.01 -23.44 30.92
C ILE A 196 53.07 -23.57 29.39
N ALA A 197 53.02 -22.44 28.69
CA ALA A 197 53.23 -22.41 27.25
C ALA A 197 54.72 -22.72 27.01
N GLU A 198 55.02 -23.95 26.58
CA GLU A 198 56.31 -24.23 25.96
C GLU A 198 56.32 -23.53 24.61
N VAL A 199 56.82 -22.29 24.58
CA VAL A 199 57.08 -21.57 23.33
C VAL A 199 57.94 -22.50 22.47
N PRO A 200 57.44 -23.04 21.34
CA PRO A 200 58.31 -23.76 20.45
C PRO A 200 59.32 -22.73 19.95
N LEU A 201 60.58 -22.91 20.30
CA LEU A 201 61.70 -22.18 19.69
C LEU A 201 61.67 -22.50 18.18
N SER A 202 60.85 -21.78 17.41
CA SER A 202 60.79 -21.84 15.95
C SER A 202 62.03 -21.22 15.31
N ASP A 203 62.99 -20.73 16.10
CA ASP A 203 64.26 -20.29 15.59
C ASP A 203 65.20 -21.49 15.39
N GLY A 204 65.13 -22.03 14.17
CA GLY A 204 66.16 -22.88 13.56
C GLY A 204 67.57 -22.25 13.52
N LEU A 205 67.81 -21.16 14.24
CA LEU A 205 69.11 -20.53 14.48
C LEU A 205 69.80 -21.04 15.75
N SER A 206 69.06 -21.59 16.73
CA SER A 206 69.66 -21.99 18.02
C SER A 206 70.42 -23.32 17.95
N ARG A 207 70.00 -24.25 17.07
CA ARG A 207 70.72 -25.53 16.86
C ARG A 207 72.02 -25.39 16.05
N LEU A 208 72.14 -24.38 15.19
CA LEU A 208 73.38 -24.14 14.44
C LEU A 208 74.48 -23.54 15.31
N LEU A 209 74.15 -22.75 16.34
CA LEU A 209 75.16 -22.14 17.21
C LEU A 209 75.82 -23.16 18.15
N LEU A 210 75.07 -24.17 18.63
CA LEU A 210 75.61 -25.24 19.47
C LEU A 210 76.54 -26.20 18.69
N ILE A 211 76.22 -26.48 17.42
CA ILE A 211 77.05 -27.33 16.55
C ILE A 211 78.30 -26.57 16.06
N ALA A 212 78.19 -25.26 15.80
CA ALA A 212 79.32 -24.42 15.42
C ALA A 212 80.35 -24.25 16.56
N LEU A 213 79.92 -24.24 17.82
CA LEU A 213 80.84 -24.17 18.96
C LEU A 213 81.63 -25.47 19.19
N LEU A 214 81.04 -26.63 18.87
CA LEU A 214 81.71 -27.94 18.96
C LEU A 214 82.73 -28.19 17.84
N LEU A 215 82.56 -27.55 16.67
CA LEU A 215 83.51 -27.67 15.55
C LEU A 215 84.71 -26.72 15.66
N LEU A 216 84.67 -25.68 16.50
CA LEU A 216 85.78 -24.73 16.67
C LEU A 216 86.80 -25.12 17.76
N THR A 217 86.51 -26.11 18.62
CA THR A 217 87.46 -26.57 19.65
C THR A 217 87.99 -28.00 19.44
N GLY A 218 87.70 -28.62 18.30
CA GLY A 218 88.01 -30.04 18.03
C GLY A 218 88.95 -30.31 16.87
N GLY A 219 90.24 -29.97 17.03
CA GLY A 219 91.36 -30.77 16.50
C GLY A 219 91.54 -30.89 14.99
N ALA A 220 92.45 -30.08 14.45
CA ALA A 220 93.16 -30.37 13.21
C ALA A 220 93.80 -31.76 13.25
N GLY A 221 93.56 -32.59 12.22
CA GLY A 221 94.18 -33.91 12.16
C GLY A 221 93.83 -34.75 10.94
N LEU A 222 94.43 -34.39 9.79
CA LEU A 222 94.91 -35.29 8.73
C LEU A 222 93.93 -36.24 7.98
N TRP A 223 94.06 -36.16 6.64
CA TRP A 223 93.89 -37.20 5.62
C TRP A 223 92.44 -37.44 5.16
N SER A 224 92.04 -37.07 3.94
CA SER A 224 92.52 -37.49 2.62
C SER A 224 91.35 -38.18 1.92
N ARG A 225 91.17 -37.85 0.63
CA ARG A 225 90.63 -38.71 -0.43
C ARG A 225 89.14 -38.56 -0.80
N TRP A 226 88.94 -37.66 -1.76
CA TRP A 226 88.30 -37.89 -3.07
C TRP A 226 87.18 -38.94 -3.16
N GLY A 227 86.00 -38.48 -3.59
CA GLY A 227 84.93 -39.36 -4.08
C GLY A 227 83.78 -38.57 -4.72
N ARG A 228 84.03 -38.02 -5.91
CA ARG A 228 83.03 -37.42 -6.81
C ARG A 228 81.99 -38.47 -7.22
N VAL A 229 80.70 -38.21 -7.04
CA VAL A 229 79.61 -38.80 -7.85
C VAL A 229 78.56 -37.73 -8.14
N HIS A 230 78.50 -37.33 -9.41
CA HIS A 230 77.31 -36.74 -10.04
C HIS A 230 76.24 -37.82 -10.16
N VAL A 231 74.96 -37.51 -9.93
CA VAL A 231 73.87 -37.87 -10.85
C VAL A 231 72.79 -36.79 -10.76
N SER A 232 72.25 -36.50 -11.94
CA SER A 232 71.14 -35.64 -12.36
C SER A 232 69.87 -35.67 -11.51
#